data_AF-A0AAU9JZL8-F1
#
_entry.id   AF-A0AAU9JZL8-F1
#
_cell.length_a   1.000
_cell.length_b   1.000
_cell.length_c   1.000
_cell.angle_alpha   90.00
_cell.angle_beta   90.00
_cell.angle_gamma   90.00
#
_symmetry.space_group_name_H-M   'P 1'
#
loop_
_entity.id
_entity.type
_entity.pdbx_description
1 polymer ?
#
loop_
_entity_poly.entity_id
_entity_poly.type
_entity_poly.pdbx_seq_one_letter_code
_entity_poly.pdbx_strand_id
1 'polypeptide(L)'
;MNQSLYKRRLPHQLIAFASNRGKQIFKEALDEGNMESYFELSQQFLTQDRPEDCGLSTLVMVLNTLGIDPGKTWHYPWRWYSEDLLHCGQRDPDGIELNEFVQLALCNKTWAMGFYPAIQKEKEMKINIKSSCNLHPENVHFRFASLDTFRSAIVSASRRSGFVIAVNSSRKALEQTGEGHYSPLGGYHSGTDMCLLLDVARFKYPAYWLPVPLMYEALERKDPASGNSRGFILLSRSKKHFPETCTVSMDITSLKHLPRPVTEDLLVRPTQDFLALIVHYFFTFYEDLTQDVIEKIENQLKEVEEPVLNPQLLNLIKEMNPSFSQSTKLVSLGFSRNEFEQPLNGFLKKLRRDLGLSIS
;
A
#
# COMPACT_ATOMS: atom_id res chain seq x y z
N MET A 1 37.17 2.94 -15.53
CA MET A 1 36.11 3.28 -16.50
C MET A 1 34.83 3.50 -15.74
N ASN A 2 34.22 4.69 -15.81
CA ASN A 2 32.89 4.91 -15.27
C ASN A 2 31.90 4.05 -16.06
N GLN A 3 31.50 2.90 -15.51
CA GLN A 3 30.50 2.04 -16.13
C GLN A 3 29.18 2.79 -16.16
N SER A 4 28.69 3.07 -17.37
CA SER A 4 27.40 3.71 -17.61
C SER A 4 26.27 3.06 -16.79
N LEU A 5 25.33 3.89 -16.33
CA LEU A 5 24.08 3.45 -15.69
C LEU A 5 22.93 3.32 -16.71
N TYR A 6 23.18 3.62 -17.99
CA TYR A 6 22.15 3.53 -19.04
C TYR A 6 21.75 2.09 -19.31
N LYS A 7 20.46 1.78 -19.20
CA LYS A 7 19.81 0.51 -19.58
C LYS A 7 20.61 -0.73 -19.14
N ARG A 8 20.91 -0.80 -17.85
CA ARG A 8 21.61 -1.96 -17.27
C ARG A 8 20.75 -3.22 -17.40
N ARG A 9 21.44 -4.35 -17.58
CA ARG A 9 20.79 -5.67 -17.56
C ARG A 9 20.24 -5.92 -16.16
N LEU A 10 19.02 -6.42 -16.11
CA LEU A 10 18.44 -6.90 -14.86
C LEU A 10 19.20 -8.14 -14.38
N PRO A 11 19.42 -8.28 -13.07
CA PRO A 11 19.85 -9.53 -12.45
C PRO A 11 18.94 -10.70 -12.82
N HIS A 12 19.51 -11.91 -12.84
CA HIS A 12 18.86 -13.12 -13.35
C HIS A 12 17.56 -13.50 -12.62
N GLN A 13 17.44 -13.13 -11.35
CA GLN A 13 16.24 -13.33 -10.52
C GLN A 13 15.08 -12.37 -10.84
N LEU A 14 15.32 -11.33 -11.65
CA LEU A 14 14.30 -10.34 -12.03
C LEU A 14 13.89 -10.54 -13.49
N ILE A 15 12.59 -10.54 -13.75
CA ILE A 15 12.06 -10.80 -15.09
C ILE A 15 11.62 -9.47 -15.71
N ALA A 16 12.32 -9.04 -16.76
CA ALA A 16 11.97 -7.82 -17.49
C ALA A 16 10.50 -7.86 -17.94
N PHE A 17 9.74 -6.81 -17.66
CA PHE A 17 8.31 -6.73 -17.98
C PHE A 17 8.03 -6.97 -19.48
N ALA A 18 8.87 -6.43 -20.34
CA ALA A 18 8.74 -6.55 -21.80
C ALA A 18 9.24 -7.88 -22.40
N SER A 19 9.82 -8.78 -21.59
CA SER A 19 10.26 -10.11 -22.06
C SER A 19 9.07 -11.03 -22.36
N ASN A 20 9.29 -12.13 -23.10
CA ASN A 20 8.23 -13.12 -23.35
C ASN A 20 7.64 -13.67 -22.05
N ARG A 21 8.51 -13.99 -21.08
CA ARG A 21 8.08 -14.46 -19.76
C ARG A 21 7.34 -13.37 -18.98
N GLY A 22 7.83 -12.12 -18.99
CA GLY A 22 7.16 -11.00 -18.31
C GLY A 22 5.77 -10.69 -18.88
N LYS A 23 5.60 -10.79 -20.20
CA LYS A 23 4.29 -10.66 -20.88
C LYS A 23 3.36 -11.82 -20.55
N GLN A 24 3.89 -13.04 -20.40
CA GLN A 24 3.10 -14.19 -19.99
C GLN A 24 2.58 -14.00 -18.56
N ILE A 25 3.47 -13.65 -17.62
CA ILE A 25 3.10 -13.37 -16.22
C ILE A 25 2.04 -12.26 -16.16
N PHE A 26 2.18 -11.21 -16.97
CA PHE A 26 1.18 -10.14 -17.04
C PHE A 26 -0.19 -10.64 -17.50
N LYS A 27 -0.26 -11.50 -18.52
CA LYS A 27 -1.53 -12.08 -18.98
C LYS A 27 -2.18 -12.93 -17.90
N GLU A 28 -1.39 -13.83 -17.29
CA GLU A 28 -1.86 -14.69 -16.21
C GLU A 28 -2.37 -13.84 -15.02
N ALA A 29 -1.61 -12.83 -14.59
CA ALA A 29 -2.01 -11.89 -13.54
C ALA A 29 -3.27 -11.06 -13.91
N LEU A 30 -3.41 -10.66 -15.17
CA LEU A 30 -4.58 -9.93 -15.65
C LEU A 30 -5.82 -10.82 -15.63
N ASP A 31 -5.71 -12.06 -16.09
CA ASP A 31 -6.80 -13.05 -16.07
C ASP A 31 -7.19 -13.41 -14.62
N GLU A 32 -6.23 -13.39 -13.69
CA GLU A 32 -6.48 -13.50 -12.24
C GLU A 32 -7.15 -12.26 -11.62
N GLY A 33 -7.28 -11.16 -12.35
CA GLY A 33 -7.81 -9.88 -11.86
C GLY A 33 -6.86 -9.11 -10.93
N ASN A 34 -5.56 -9.38 -10.99
CA ASN A 34 -4.51 -8.83 -10.12
C ASN A 34 -3.72 -7.66 -10.76
N MET A 35 -4.30 -6.98 -11.76
CA MET A 35 -3.64 -5.93 -12.55
C MET A 35 -4.46 -4.63 -12.63
N GLU A 36 -5.47 -4.45 -11.79
CA GLU A 36 -6.35 -3.26 -11.86
C GLU A 36 -5.59 -1.95 -11.62
N SER A 37 -4.67 -1.94 -10.63
CA SER A 37 -3.87 -0.74 -10.34
C SER A 37 -2.87 -0.39 -11.45
N TYR A 38 -2.44 -1.37 -12.26
CA TYR A 38 -1.53 -1.14 -13.39
C TYR A 38 -2.12 -0.16 -14.39
N PHE A 39 -3.42 -0.25 -14.69
CA PHE A 39 -4.03 0.58 -15.73
C PHE A 39 -3.98 2.06 -15.37
N GLU A 40 -4.19 2.43 -14.11
CA GLU A 40 -4.10 3.82 -13.65
C GLU A 40 -2.64 4.26 -13.51
N LEU A 41 -1.78 3.42 -12.90
CA LEU A 41 -0.35 3.74 -12.72
C LEU A 41 0.40 3.88 -14.04
N SER A 42 0.09 3.06 -15.04
CA SER A 42 0.75 3.09 -16.34
C SER A 42 0.46 4.36 -17.12
N GLN A 43 -0.73 4.95 -16.96
CA GLN A 43 -1.08 6.27 -17.52
C GLN A 43 -0.22 7.39 -16.92
N GLN A 44 0.31 7.18 -15.72
CA GLN A 44 1.13 8.14 -14.99
C GLN A 44 2.62 7.82 -15.00
N PHE A 45 3.04 6.77 -15.71
CA PHE A 45 4.41 6.28 -15.59
C PHE A 45 5.42 7.25 -16.20
N LEU A 46 6.16 7.92 -15.32
CA LEU A 46 7.16 8.94 -15.64
C LEU A 46 8.58 8.46 -15.35
N THR A 47 9.57 9.18 -15.90
CA THR A 47 10.99 8.97 -15.56
C THR A 47 11.34 9.96 -14.46
N GLN A 48 12.01 9.51 -13.40
CA GLN A 48 12.43 10.43 -12.35
C GLN A 48 13.27 11.57 -12.91
N ASP A 49 12.91 12.82 -12.56
CA ASP A 49 13.53 14.03 -13.13
C ASP A 49 15.04 14.11 -12.82
N ARG A 50 15.43 13.70 -11.60
CA ARG A 50 16.82 13.65 -11.14
C ARG A 50 17.17 12.29 -10.54
N PRO A 51 18.45 11.88 -10.51
CA PRO A 51 18.88 10.60 -9.93
C PRO A 51 18.42 10.34 -8.47
N GLU A 52 18.28 11.40 -7.68
CA GLU A 52 17.83 11.39 -6.28
C GLU A 52 16.29 11.45 -6.13
N ASP A 53 15.57 11.89 -7.17
CA ASP A 53 14.13 12.20 -7.11
C ASP A 53 13.21 10.96 -7.15
N CYS A 54 13.73 9.73 -7.02
CA CYS A 54 12.90 8.53 -7.14
C CYS A 54 11.70 8.50 -6.18
N GLY A 55 11.87 9.03 -4.96
CA GLY A 55 10.77 9.19 -3.98
C GLY A 55 9.73 10.20 -4.44
N LEU A 56 10.15 11.40 -4.85
CA LEU A 56 9.25 12.45 -5.35
C LEU A 56 8.50 12.00 -6.61
N SER A 57 9.21 11.37 -7.54
CA SER A 57 8.68 10.84 -8.79
C SER A 57 7.62 9.77 -8.54
N THR A 58 7.91 8.85 -7.62
CA THR A 58 6.94 7.82 -7.19
C THR A 58 5.70 8.47 -6.57
N LEU A 59 5.86 9.48 -5.71
CA LEU A 59 4.73 10.18 -5.12
C LEU A 59 3.90 10.92 -6.18
N VAL A 60 4.53 11.62 -7.12
CA VAL A 60 3.85 12.29 -8.25
C VAL A 60 3.03 11.29 -9.07
N MET A 61 3.60 10.12 -9.39
CA MET A 61 2.86 9.05 -10.06
C MET A 61 1.61 8.66 -9.26
N VAL A 62 1.75 8.45 -7.95
CA VAL A 62 0.63 8.07 -7.08
C VAL A 62 -0.43 9.18 -7.01
N LEU A 63 -0.04 10.45 -6.82
CA LEU A 63 -0.97 11.57 -6.72
C LEU A 63 -1.80 11.76 -8.00
N ASN A 64 -1.16 11.67 -9.17
CA ASN A 64 -1.86 11.73 -10.45
C ASN A 64 -2.72 10.49 -10.71
N THR A 65 -2.27 9.30 -10.26
CA THR A 65 -3.06 8.04 -10.34
C THR A 65 -4.33 8.17 -9.52
N LEU A 66 -4.21 8.73 -8.32
CA LEU A 66 -5.32 9.08 -7.46
C LEU A 66 -6.09 10.31 -7.97
N GLY A 67 -5.74 10.94 -9.09
CA GLY A 67 -6.44 12.12 -9.63
C GLY A 67 -6.60 13.27 -8.62
N ILE A 68 -5.61 13.47 -7.75
CA ILE A 68 -5.61 14.56 -6.78
C ILE A 68 -5.22 15.84 -7.50
N ASP A 69 -6.03 16.87 -7.32
CA ASP A 69 -5.77 18.19 -7.88
C ASP A 69 -4.69 18.93 -7.06
N PRO A 70 -3.54 19.29 -7.67
CA PRO A 70 -2.47 20.00 -6.96
C PRO A 70 -2.90 21.39 -6.47
N GLY A 71 -3.97 21.96 -7.03
CA GLY A 71 -4.42 23.33 -6.75
C GLY A 71 -3.44 24.40 -7.22
N LYS A 72 -2.41 24.00 -7.98
CA LYS A 72 -1.36 24.84 -8.56
C LYS A 72 -1.30 24.60 -10.06
N THR A 73 -1.06 25.67 -10.81
CA THR A 73 -0.85 25.59 -12.27
C THR A 73 0.48 24.93 -12.57
N TRP A 74 0.46 23.91 -13.43
CA TRP A 74 1.69 23.32 -13.98
C TRP A 74 2.12 24.09 -15.23
N HIS A 75 1.22 24.21 -16.19
CA HIS A 75 1.33 25.08 -17.35
C HIS A 75 -0.02 25.73 -17.55
N TYR A 76 -0.11 27.05 -17.71
CA TYR A 76 -1.43 27.70 -17.80
C TYR A 76 -2.23 27.24 -19.04
N PRO A 77 -3.50 26.79 -18.92
CA PRO A 77 -4.35 26.73 -17.72
C PRO A 77 -4.37 25.34 -17.02
N TRP A 78 -3.56 24.39 -17.48
CA TRP A 78 -3.44 23.02 -17.01
C TRP A 78 -2.85 22.89 -15.59
N ARG A 79 -3.40 21.93 -14.84
CA ARG A 79 -2.96 21.53 -13.50
C ARG A 79 -2.65 20.05 -13.53
N TRP A 80 -1.48 19.70 -13.04
CA TRP A 80 -0.98 18.33 -12.97
C TRP A 80 0.13 18.27 -11.93
N TYR A 81 0.31 17.15 -11.23
CA TYR A 81 1.51 17.04 -10.40
C TYR A 81 2.74 16.80 -11.26
N SER A 82 3.78 17.59 -10.97
CA SER A 82 5.18 17.31 -11.25
C SER A 82 5.96 17.38 -9.93
N GLU A 83 7.21 16.93 -9.93
CA GLU A 83 8.08 16.89 -8.75
C GLU A 83 8.21 18.27 -8.08
N ASP A 84 8.24 19.35 -8.88
CA ASP A 84 8.33 20.74 -8.41
C ASP A 84 7.04 21.29 -7.80
N LEU A 85 5.89 20.62 -8.02
CA LEU A 85 4.59 21.07 -7.54
C LEU A 85 4.15 20.41 -6.22
N LEU A 86 4.94 19.46 -5.72
CA LEU A 86 4.70 18.83 -4.43
C LEU A 86 4.70 19.87 -3.31
N HIS A 87 3.61 19.91 -2.53
CA HIS A 87 3.58 20.73 -1.32
C HIS A 87 4.51 20.13 -0.28
N CYS A 88 5.25 20.98 0.42
CA CYS A 88 6.22 20.61 1.46
C CYS A 88 7.42 19.77 0.99
N GLY A 89 7.57 19.57 -0.33
CA GLY A 89 8.73 18.92 -0.94
C GLY A 89 9.91 19.86 -1.00
N GLN A 90 10.95 19.57 -0.22
CA GLN A 90 12.29 20.07 -0.50
C GLN A 90 13.08 18.95 -1.18
N ARG A 91 13.75 19.28 -2.29
CA ARG A 91 14.67 18.35 -2.94
C ARG A 91 15.90 18.20 -2.04
N ASP A 92 16.12 16.99 -1.56
CA ASP A 92 17.31 16.62 -0.79
C ASP A 92 18.26 15.84 -1.72
N PRO A 93 19.55 16.25 -1.84
CA PRO A 93 20.53 15.56 -2.69
C PRO A 93 20.69 14.08 -2.37
N ASP A 94 20.40 13.66 -1.13
CA ASP A 94 20.50 12.26 -0.70
C ASP A 94 19.20 11.46 -0.92
N GLY A 95 18.16 12.10 -1.48
CA GLY A 95 16.82 11.55 -1.60
C GLY A 95 16.00 11.71 -0.33
N ILE A 96 14.88 10.99 -0.22
CA ILE A 96 13.96 11.08 0.91
C ILE A 96 13.86 9.79 1.71
N GLU A 97 13.81 9.92 3.03
CA GLU A 97 13.55 8.83 3.96
C GLU A 97 12.06 8.38 3.90
N LEU A 98 11.77 7.18 4.44
CA LEU A 98 10.41 6.62 4.38
C LEU A 98 9.38 7.52 5.07
N ASN A 99 9.77 8.19 6.15
CA ASN A 99 8.93 9.13 6.88
C ASN A 99 8.69 10.42 6.12
N GLU A 100 9.70 10.95 5.44
CA GLU A 100 9.54 12.11 4.57
C GLU A 100 8.57 11.78 3.42
N PHE A 101 8.61 10.57 2.85
CA PHE A 101 7.63 10.13 1.85
C PHE A 101 6.19 10.18 2.39
N VAL A 102 5.94 9.58 3.55
CA VAL A 102 4.59 9.54 4.16
C VAL A 102 4.12 10.95 4.51
N GLN A 103 4.98 11.79 5.07
CA GLN A 103 4.69 13.19 5.39
C GLN A 103 4.31 13.99 4.13
N LEU A 104 5.09 13.85 3.05
CA LEU A 104 4.80 14.50 1.77
C LEU A 104 3.46 14.03 1.20
N ALA A 105 3.16 12.73 1.27
CA ALA A 105 1.89 12.19 0.83
C ALA A 105 0.72 12.84 1.59
N LEU A 106 0.78 12.87 2.93
CA LEU A 106 -0.26 13.48 3.79
C LEU A 106 -0.43 14.98 3.51
N CYS A 107 0.68 15.72 3.32
CA CYS A 107 0.65 17.14 2.94
C CYS A 107 -0.01 17.40 1.58
N ASN A 108 -0.03 16.39 0.69
CA ASN A 108 -0.64 16.47 -0.63
C ASN A 108 -2.03 15.80 -0.69
N LYS A 109 -2.81 15.89 0.42
CA LYS A 109 -4.22 15.49 0.51
C LYS A 109 -4.49 13.99 0.28
N THR A 110 -3.49 13.14 0.50
CA THR A 110 -3.67 11.68 0.51
C THR A 110 -3.91 11.17 1.93
N TRP A 111 -4.52 9.99 2.03
CA TRP A 111 -4.29 9.11 3.15
C TRP A 111 -3.06 8.26 2.84
N ALA A 112 -2.15 8.13 3.81
CA ALA A 112 -0.95 7.32 3.68
C ALA A 112 -0.63 6.63 5.01
N MET A 113 -0.27 5.35 4.94
CA MET A 113 0.20 4.57 6.09
C MET A 113 1.52 3.87 5.72
N GLY A 114 2.57 4.17 6.48
CA GLY A 114 3.88 3.55 6.30
C GLY A 114 4.00 2.25 7.09
N PHE A 115 4.71 1.28 6.52
CA PHE A 115 4.97 -0.01 7.14
C PHE A 115 6.46 -0.33 7.04
N TYR A 116 7.06 -0.63 8.20
CA TYR A 116 8.36 -1.29 8.26
C TYR A 116 8.16 -2.82 8.30
N PRO A 117 9.13 -3.60 7.81
CA PRO A 117 9.14 -5.04 8.00
C PRO A 117 9.15 -5.42 9.48
N ALA A 118 8.57 -6.57 9.83
CA ALA A 118 8.45 -7.06 11.21
C ALA A 118 9.78 -7.20 11.97
N ILE A 119 10.92 -7.29 11.26
CA ILE A 119 12.25 -7.30 11.87
C ILE A 119 12.64 -5.95 12.48
N GLN A 120 12.05 -4.84 12.01
CA GLN A 120 12.26 -3.52 12.58
C GLN A 120 11.61 -3.46 13.96
N LYS A 121 12.39 -3.04 14.95
CA LYS A 121 11.89 -2.82 16.30
C LYS A 121 11.61 -1.34 16.52
N GLU A 122 10.45 -1.05 17.12
CA GLU A 122 10.04 0.32 17.48
C GLU A 122 11.08 1.04 18.34
N LYS A 123 11.66 0.34 19.33
CA LYS A 123 12.70 0.88 20.22
C LYS A 123 14.00 1.29 19.49
N GLU A 124 14.22 0.77 18.29
CA GLU A 124 15.39 1.07 17.47
C GLU A 124 15.11 2.15 16.41
N MET A 125 13.86 2.59 16.28
CA MET A 125 13.49 3.58 15.28
C MET A 125 14.03 4.96 15.61
N LYS A 126 14.64 5.59 14.61
CA LYS A 126 15.00 7.00 14.63
C LYS A 126 14.05 7.73 13.70
N ILE A 127 13.13 8.50 14.26
CA ILE A 127 12.24 9.35 13.47
C ILE A 127 12.79 10.77 13.53
N ASN A 128 13.36 11.23 12.42
CA ASN A 128 13.83 12.60 12.29
C ASN A 128 12.91 13.32 11.31
N ILE A 129 11.93 14.06 11.83
CA ILE A 129 10.97 14.79 11.00
C ILE A 129 11.51 16.20 10.82
N LYS A 130 12.11 16.46 9.66
CA LYS A 130 12.50 17.80 9.22
C LYS A 130 11.20 18.60 9.04
N SER A 131 10.90 19.53 9.95
CA SER A 131 9.65 20.30 9.94
C SER A 131 9.69 21.40 8.87
N SER A 132 9.59 21.03 7.60
CA SER A 132 9.33 21.98 6.50
C SER A 132 7.83 22.24 6.30
N CYS A 133 6.96 21.52 7.02
CA CYS A 133 5.51 21.56 6.84
C CYS A 133 4.73 21.75 8.14
N ASN A 134 3.50 22.23 8.01
CA ASN A 134 2.53 22.36 9.12
C ASN A 134 1.94 21.01 9.58
N LEU A 135 2.28 19.89 8.94
CA LEU A 135 1.90 18.57 9.44
C LEU A 135 2.77 18.25 10.65
N HIS A 136 2.14 18.14 11.82
CA HIS A 136 2.88 17.87 13.03
C HIS A 136 3.36 16.40 13.02
N PRO A 137 4.63 16.15 13.40
CA PRO A 137 5.25 14.84 13.46
C PRO A 137 4.39 13.65 13.96
N GLU A 138 3.57 13.81 15.01
CA GLU A 138 2.73 12.71 15.53
C GLU A 138 1.68 12.21 14.54
N ASN A 139 1.34 12.97 13.50
CA ASN A 139 0.36 12.54 12.50
C ASN A 139 0.95 11.56 11.48
N VAL A 140 2.27 11.35 11.51
CA VAL A 140 2.95 10.37 10.67
C VAL A 140 3.04 9.06 11.43
N HIS A 141 2.19 8.12 11.08
CA HIS A 141 2.11 6.82 11.73
C HIS A 141 2.79 5.73 10.92
N PHE A 142 3.49 4.84 11.64
CA PHE A 142 4.06 3.63 11.08
C PHE A 142 3.51 2.40 11.77
N ARG A 143 3.60 1.29 11.05
CA ARG A 143 3.24 -0.05 11.51
C ARG A 143 4.36 -1.03 11.16
N PHE A 144 4.26 -2.22 11.72
CA PHE A 144 5.16 -3.32 11.42
C PHE A 144 4.35 -4.41 10.75
N ALA A 145 4.85 -4.91 9.62
CA ALA A 145 4.15 -5.92 8.84
C ALA A 145 5.09 -7.08 8.53
N SER A 146 4.57 -8.29 8.70
CA SER A 146 5.18 -9.53 8.21
C SER A 146 5.13 -9.64 6.68
N LEU A 147 5.86 -10.62 6.14
CA LEU A 147 5.79 -10.97 4.71
C LEU A 147 4.35 -11.27 4.26
N ASP A 148 3.55 -11.95 5.10
CA ASP A 148 2.18 -12.30 4.76
C ASP A 148 1.25 -11.08 4.74
N THR A 149 1.44 -10.13 5.66
CA THR A 149 0.74 -8.84 5.63
C THR A 149 1.16 -8.02 4.43
N PHE A 150 2.45 -7.99 4.10
CA PHE A 150 2.95 -7.31 2.90
C PHE A 150 2.36 -7.92 1.61
N ARG A 151 2.36 -9.25 1.48
CA ARG A 151 1.73 -9.94 0.35
C ARG A 151 0.24 -9.61 0.26
N SER A 152 -0.47 -9.69 1.38
CA SER A 152 -1.89 -9.35 1.44
C SER A 152 -2.15 -7.91 1.03
N ALA A 153 -1.27 -6.98 1.42
CA ALA A 153 -1.32 -5.58 1.01
C ALA A 153 -1.09 -5.38 -0.49
N ILE A 154 -0.14 -6.12 -1.10
CA ILE A 154 0.07 -6.12 -2.55
C ILE A 154 -1.19 -6.62 -3.28
N VAL A 155 -1.71 -7.78 -2.88
CA VAL A 155 -2.93 -8.37 -3.50
C VAL A 155 -4.07 -7.36 -3.38
N SER A 156 -4.25 -6.79 -2.19
CA SER A 156 -5.24 -5.76 -1.92
C SER A 156 -5.11 -4.57 -2.90
N ALA A 157 -3.94 -3.93 -2.97
CA ALA A 157 -3.72 -2.79 -3.87
C ALA A 157 -3.83 -3.16 -5.36
N SER A 158 -3.43 -4.37 -5.76
CA SER A 158 -3.42 -4.79 -7.16
C SER A 158 -4.80 -4.99 -7.80
N ARG A 159 -5.85 -5.17 -6.98
CA ARG A 159 -7.20 -5.57 -7.40
C ARG A 159 -8.22 -4.43 -7.44
N ARG A 160 -7.78 -3.19 -7.28
CA ARG A 160 -8.68 -2.03 -7.26
C ARG A 160 -8.01 -0.74 -7.68
N SER A 161 -8.82 0.18 -8.21
CA SER A 161 -8.44 1.57 -8.41
C SER A 161 -8.53 2.37 -7.12
N GLY A 162 -7.78 3.47 -7.06
CA GLY A 162 -7.80 4.38 -5.91
C GLY A 162 -7.07 3.89 -4.65
N PHE A 163 -6.52 2.67 -4.65
CA PHE A 163 -5.71 2.14 -3.54
C PHE A 163 -4.36 1.64 -4.06
N VAL A 164 -3.30 2.34 -3.70
CA VAL A 164 -1.97 2.16 -4.30
C VAL A 164 -0.97 1.72 -3.25
N ILE A 165 0.00 0.90 -3.66
CA ILE A 165 1.16 0.54 -2.84
C ILE A 165 2.45 1.07 -3.48
N ALA A 166 3.28 1.72 -2.66
CA ALA A 166 4.63 2.12 -3.02
C ALA A 166 5.64 1.44 -2.10
N VAL A 167 6.84 1.17 -2.60
CA VAL A 167 7.93 0.56 -1.82
C VAL A 167 9.15 1.45 -1.80
N ASN A 168 9.81 1.53 -0.64
CA ASN A 168 11.22 1.89 -0.51
C ASN A 168 12.00 0.58 -0.39
N SER A 169 12.83 0.25 -1.38
CA SER A 169 13.51 -1.05 -1.44
C SER A 169 15.01 -0.89 -1.67
N SER A 170 15.79 -1.86 -1.19
CA SER A 170 17.23 -1.91 -1.41
C SER A 170 17.57 -2.50 -2.77
N ARG A 171 18.17 -1.69 -3.66
CA ARG A 171 18.71 -2.20 -4.93
C ARG A 171 19.80 -3.25 -4.72
N LYS A 172 20.61 -3.14 -3.66
CA LYS A 172 21.61 -4.15 -3.29
C LYS A 172 21.00 -5.52 -3.02
N ALA A 173 19.89 -5.60 -2.29
CA ALA A 173 19.21 -6.86 -2.05
C ALA A 173 18.67 -7.49 -3.34
N LEU A 174 18.34 -6.67 -4.33
CA LEU A 174 17.90 -7.09 -5.65
C LEU A 174 19.06 -7.32 -6.64
N GLU A 175 20.32 -7.32 -6.18
CA GLU A 175 21.53 -7.39 -7.01
C GLU A 175 21.64 -6.27 -8.08
N GLN A 176 20.91 -5.18 -7.90
CA GLN A 176 20.94 -4.02 -8.75
C GLN A 176 21.98 -3.02 -8.27
N THR A 177 22.40 -2.13 -9.18
CA THR A 177 23.33 -1.05 -8.82
C THR A 177 22.60 0.06 -8.07
N GLY A 178 23.20 0.56 -6.98
CA GLY A 178 22.65 1.64 -6.15
C GLY A 178 22.24 1.14 -4.76
N GLU A 179 21.75 2.05 -3.91
CA GLU A 179 21.40 1.75 -2.51
C GLU A 179 19.89 1.56 -2.31
N GLY A 180 19.15 2.66 -2.08
CA GLY A 180 17.69 2.69 -1.94
C GLY A 180 16.98 3.11 -3.23
N HIS A 181 15.72 2.75 -3.35
CA HIS A 181 14.88 3.18 -4.46
C HIS A 181 13.39 3.13 -4.12
N TYR A 182 12.65 4.15 -4.56
CA TYR A 182 11.20 4.17 -4.51
C TYR A 182 10.58 3.81 -5.85
N SER A 183 9.51 3.03 -5.85
CA SER A 183 8.65 2.80 -7.01
C SER A 183 7.29 2.25 -6.56
N PRO A 184 6.22 2.45 -7.35
CA PRO A 184 4.94 1.79 -7.11
C PRO A 184 4.97 0.33 -7.58
N LEU A 185 4.14 -0.51 -6.93
CA LEU A 185 3.84 -1.85 -7.45
C LEU A 185 2.51 -1.80 -8.22
N GLY A 186 2.55 -2.27 -9.47
CA GLY A 186 1.40 -2.21 -10.38
C GLY A 186 0.59 -3.50 -10.48
N GLY A 187 1.03 -4.60 -9.87
CA GLY A 187 0.33 -5.88 -10.03
C GLY A 187 0.93 -7.03 -9.24
N TYR A 188 0.19 -8.13 -9.22
CA TYR A 188 0.54 -9.36 -8.53
C TYR A 188 0.26 -10.58 -9.40
N HIS A 189 1.09 -11.61 -9.32
CA HIS A 189 0.87 -12.88 -9.98
C HIS A 189 0.87 -13.99 -8.96
N SER A 190 -0.29 -14.65 -8.79
CA SER A 190 -0.49 -15.62 -7.72
C SER A 190 0.25 -16.93 -7.97
N GLY A 191 0.30 -17.40 -9.22
CA GLY A 191 0.91 -18.68 -9.58
C GLY A 191 2.41 -18.78 -9.30
N THR A 192 3.13 -17.65 -9.30
CA THR A 192 4.58 -17.62 -8.99
C THR A 192 4.95 -16.66 -7.85
N ASP A 193 3.97 -16.17 -7.09
CA ASP A 193 4.16 -15.20 -5.99
C ASP A 193 5.07 -14.03 -6.40
N MET A 194 4.72 -13.33 -7.48
CA MET A 194 5.51 -12.20 -8.00
C MET A 194 4.72 -10.89 -7.95
N CYS A 195 5.42 -9.78 -7.75
CA CYS A 195 4.87 -8.43 -7.91
C CYS A 195 5.53 -7.70 -9.09
N LEU A 196 4.80 -6.76 -9.70
CA LEU A 196 5.30 -5.92 -10.80
C LEU A 196 5.76 -4.58 -10.24
N LEU A 197 7.06 -4.30 -10.31
CA LEU A 197 7.62 -3.00 -9.95
C LEU A 197 7.73 -2.09 -11.18
N LEU A 198 7.16 -0.89 -11.09
CA LEU A 198 7.21 0.14 -12.13
C LEU A 198 8.38 1.10 -11.86
N ASP A 199 9.60 0.70 -12.26
CA ASP A 199 10.85 1.39 -11.91
C ASP A 199 10.89 2.80 -12.51
N VAL A 200 10.86 3.83 -11.65
CA VAL A 200 10.89 5.25 -12.08
C VAL A 200 12.26 5.68 -12.59
N ALA A 201 13.34 4.94 -12.29
CA ALA A 201 14.66 5.11 -12.89
C ALA A 201 14.71 4.50 -14.30
N ARG A 202 13.79 4.90 -15.19
CA ARG A 202 13.55 4.29 -16.50
C ARG A 202 14.75 4.38 -17.45
N PHE A 203 15.67 5.32 -17.21
CA PHE A 203 16.95 5.40 -17.92
C PHE A 203 17.90 4.25 -17.55
N LYS A 204 17.72 3.63 -16.37
CA LYS A 204 18.58 2.60 -15.79
C LYS A 204 18.01 1.19 -15.94
N TYR A 205 16.80 0.95 -15.47
CA TYR A 205 16.14 -0.36 -15.54
C TYR A 205 14.73 -0.22 -16.14
N PRO A 206 14.22 -1.25 -16.84
CA PRO A 206 12.80 -1.28 -17.22
C PRO A 206 11.93 -1.61 -16.00
N ALA A 207 10.60 -1.59 -16.15
CA ALA A 207 9.72 -2.30 -15.22
C ALA A 207 10.04 -3.81 -15.21
N TYR A 208 9.83 -4.48 -14.09
CA TYR A 208 10.14 -5.90 -13.94
C TYR A 208 9.27 -6.61 -12.89
N TRP A 209 9.13 -7.91 -13.08
CA TRP A 209 8.57 -8.83 -12.10
C TRP A 209 9.67 -9.36 -11.19
N LEU A 210 9.34 -9.52 -9.91
CA LEU A 210 10.21 -10.16 -8.92
C LEU A 210 9.39 -10.93 -7.87
N PRO A 211 9.96 -11.97 -7.24
CA PRO A 211 9.30 -12.69 -6.15
C PRO A 211 8.95 -11.77 -4.97
N VAL A 212 7.76 -11.92 -4.39
CA VAL A 212 7.33 -11.15 -3.22
C VAL A 212 8.26 -11.34 -2.00
N PRO A 213 8.77 -12.56 -1.69
CA PRO A 213 9.74 -12.74 -0.61
C PRO A 213 11.03 -11.94 -0.85
N LEU A 214 11.53 -11.92 -2.09
CA LEU A 214 12.72 -11.14 -2.45
C LEU A 214 12.48 -9.63 -2.34
N MET A 215 11.28 -9.15 -2.72
CA MET A 215 10.91 -7.75 -2.49
C MET A 215 10.93 -7.44 -0.99
N TYR A 216 10.34 -8.30 -0.16
CA TYR A 216 10.28 -8.11 1.29
C TYR A 216 11.68 -8.10 1.94
N GLU A 217 12.59 -8.99 1.54
CA GLU A 217 14.01 -8.95 1.93
C GLU A 217 14.67 -7.61 1.56
N ALA A 218 14.29 -7.02 0.41
CA ALA A 218 14.79 -5.70 0.01
C ALA A 218 14.24 -4.56 0.88
N LEU A 219 13.08 -4.74 1.53
CA LEU A 219 12.53 -3.80 2.51
C LEU A 219 13.25 -3.92 3.87
N GLU A 220 13.66 -5.13 4.26
CA GLU A 220 14.32 -5.39 5.55
C GLU A 220 15.71 -4.76 5.67
N ARG A 221 16.34 -4.46 4.53
CA ARG A 221 17.64 -3.79 4.53
C ARG A 221 17.54 -2.39 5.12
N LYS A 222 18.43 -2.08 6.06
CA LYS A 222 18.55 -0.74 6.64
C LYS A 222 18.87 0.31 5.59
N ASP A 223 18.20 1.45 5.70
CA ASP A 223 18.55 2.69 5.05
C ASP A 223 19.71 3.35 5.82
N PRO A 224 20.86 3.59 5.19
CA PRO A 224 22.00 4.23 5.84
C PRO A 224 21.70 5.63 6.40
N ALA A 225 20.77 6.37 5.81
CA ALA A 225 20.45 7.74 6.24
C ALA A 225 19.71 7.74 7.59
N SER A 226 18.62 6.98 7.69
CA SER A 226 17.79 6.91 8.90
C SER A 226 18.30 5.90 9.93
N GLY A 227 19.00 4.85 9.48
CA GLY A 227 19.34 3.67 10.29
C GLY A 227 18.16 2.72 10.54
N ASN A 228 16.97 3.06 10.06
CA ASN A 228 15.79 2.19 10.08
C ASN A 228 15.82 1.23 8.89
N SER A 229 15.04 0.15 8.96
CA SER A 229 14.70 -0.64 7.77
C SER A 229 14.01 0.24 6.73
N ARG A 230 14.01 -0.17 5.46
CA ARG A 230 13.12 0.44 4.48
C ARG A 230 11.69 -0.08 4.70
N GLY A 231 10.81 -0.02 3.70
CA GLY A 231 9.41 -0.37 3.94
C GLY A 231 8.50 -0.13 2.75
N PHE A 232 7.20 -0.20 3.01
CA PHE A 232 6.17 0.07 2.02
C PHE A 232 5.13 1.06 2.56
N ILE A 233 4.37 1.65 1.64
CA ILE A 233 3.35 2.65 1.95
C ILE A 233 2.07 2.24 1.23
N LEU A 234 0.95 2.23 1.96
CA LEU A 234 -0.38 2.16 1.37
C LEU A 234 -0.95 3.56 1.24
N LEU A 235 -1.50 3.89 0.08
CA LEU A 235 -2.00 5.23 -0.26
C LEU A 235 -3.41 5.18 -0.88
N SER A 236 -4.22 6.18 -0.54
CA SER A 236 -5.55 6.42 -1.09
C SER A 236 -5.87 7.92 -1.10
N ARG A 237 -6.91 8.33 -1.82
CA ARG A 237 -7.56 9.62 -1.52
C ARG A 237 -8.03 9.63 -0.08
N SER A 238 -7.82 10.76 0.60
CA SER A 238 -8.32 10.99 1.96
C SER A 238 -9.80 11.37 1.94
N LYS A 239 -10.67 10.66 2.64
CA LYS A 239 -12.09 11.00 2.86
C LYS A 239 -12.29 12.39 3.46
N LYS A 240 -11.35 12.84 4.30
CA LYS A 240 -11.33 14.21 4.83
C LYS A 240 -11.33 15.27 3.73
N HIS A 241 -10.66 14.99 2.61
CA HIS A 241 -10.52 15.92 1.49
C HIS A 241 -11.43 15.57 0.30
N PHE A 242 -11.92 14.33 0.22
CA PHE A 242 -12.70 13.78 -0.90
C PHE A 242 -13.90 12.92 -0.45
N PRO A 243 -14.87 13.48 0.30
CA PRO A 243 -15.96 12.69 0.89
C PRO A 243 -16.98 12.15 -0.13
N GLU A 244 -17.19 12.85 -1.26
CA GLU A 244 -18.25 12.52 -2.23
C GLU A 244 -17.78 11.65 -3.41
N THR A 245 -16.47 11.40 -3.55
CA THR A 245 -15.95 10.57 -4.63
C THR A 245 -15.75 9.15 -4.13
N CYS A 246 -16.19 8.13 -4.88
CA CYS A 246 -15.90 6.73 -4.55
C CYS A 246 -14.38 6.53 -4.54
N THR A 247 -13.75 6.57 -3.35
CA THR A 247 -12.29 6.77 -3.22
C THR A 247 -11.48 5.53 -3.61
N VAL A 248 -12.08 4.35 -3.53
CA VAL A 248 -11.46 3.05 -3.83
C VAL A 248 -12.50 2.12 -4.47
N SER A 249 -12.16 1.43 -5.56
CA SER A 249 -13.09 0.48 -6.19
C SER A 249 -13.23 -0.82 -5.39
N MET A 250 -14.33 -1.54 -5.63
CA MET A 250 -14.52 -2.87 -5.04
C MET A 250 -13.51 -3.87 -5.59
N ASP A 251 -13.04 -4.75 -4.71
CA ASP A 251 -12.31 -5.95 -5.08
C ASP A 251 -13.28 -7.07 -5.49
N ILE A 252 -13.75 -6.99 -6.74
CA ILE A 252 -14.72 -7.95 -7.31
C ILE A 252 -14.10 -9.35 -7.40
N THR A 253 -12.79 -9.44 -7.64
CA THR A 253 -12.05 -10.68 -7.79
C THR A 253 -12.05 -11.48 -6.49
N SER A 254 -11.57 -10.89 -5.40
CA SER A 254 -11.57 -11.55 -4.09
C SER A 254 -12.97 -12.00 -3.71
N LEU A 255 -13.96 -11.17 -4.03
CA LEU A 255 -15.37 -11.44 -3.78
C LEU A 255 -15.96 -12.64 -4.52
N LYS A 256 -15.52 -12.89 -5.76
CA LYS A 256 -15.96 -14.04 -6.55
C LYS A 256 -15.32 -15.33 -6.05
N HIS A 257 -14.10 -15.26 -5.52
CA HIS A 257 -13.35 -16.41 -5.05
C HIS A 257 -13.66 -16.80 -3.59
N LEU A 258 -14.36 -15.95 -2.83
CA LEU A 258 -14.81 -16.31 -1.49
C LEU A 258 -15.75 -17.54 -1.52
N PRO A 259 -15.54 -18.54 -0.64
CA PRO A 259 -16.43 -19.69 -0.53
C PRO A 259 -17.84 -19.24 -0.14
N ARG A 260 -18.86 -19.92 -0.70
CA ARG A 260 -20.28 -19.65 -0.41
C ARG A 260 -20.98 -20.89 0.16
N PRO A 261 -21.75 -20.76 1.26
CA PRO A 261 -21.95 -19.54 2.04
C PRO A 261 -20.66 -19.09 2.75
N VAL A 262 -20.53 -17.79 3.00
CA VAL A 262 -19.44 -17.25 3.83
C VAL A 262 -19.68 -17.70 5.26
N THR A 263 -18.74 -18.44 5.85
CA THR A 263 -18.85 -19.00 7.21
C THR A 263 -17.62 -18.66 8.04
N GLU A 264 -17.69 -18.92 9.35
CA GLU A 264 -16.58 -18.78 10.29
C GLU A 264 -15.36 -19.64 9.95
N ASP A 265 -15.47 -20.60 9.01
CA ASP A 265 -14.32 -21.37 8.52
C ASP A 265 -13.19 -20.48 7.98
N LEU A 266 -13.52 -19.32 7.41
CA LEU A 266 -12.52 -18.33 6.94
C LEU A 266 -11.72 -17.70 8.07
N LEU A 267 -12.24 -17.71 9.30
CA LEU A 267 -11.52 -17.25 10.49
C LEU A 267 -10.42 -18.25 10.89
N VAL A 268 -10.64 -19.54 10.62
CA VAL A 268 -9.72 -20.64 10.97
C VAL A 268 -8.81 -21.04 9.80
N ARG A 269 -9.29 -20.89 8.56
CA ARG A 269 -8.61 -21.22 7.31
C ARG A 269 -8.76 -20.07 6.31
N PRO A 270 -8.07 -18.94 6.53
CA PRO A 270 -8.19 -17.77 5.67
C PRO A 270 -7.62 -18.05 4.28
N THR A 271 -8.33 -17.63 3.23
CA THR A 271 -7.78 -17.58 1.87
C THR A 271 -7.01 -16.27 1.65
N GLN A 272 -6.12 -16.24 0.67
CA GLN A 272 -5.40 -15.02 0.32
C GLN A 272 -6.35 -13.89 -0.12
N ASP A 273 -7.44 -14.23 -0.81
CA ASP A 273 -8.53 -13.32 -1.15
C ASP A 273 -9.16 -12.73 0.13
N PHE A 274 -9.48 -13.56 1.13
CA PHE A 274 -10.03 -13.09 2.40
C PHE A 274 -9.06 -12.14 3.13
N LEU A 275 -7.77 -12.48 3.21
CA LEU A 275 -6.76 -11.61 3.83
C LEU A 275 -6.64 -10.26 3.12
N ALA A 276 -6.70 -10.23 1.78
CA ALA A 276 -6.67 -8.99 1.00
C ALA A 276 -7.89 -8.10 1.30
N LEU A 277 -9.05 -8.69 1.55
CA LEU A 277 -10.26 -7.97 1.94
C LEU A 277 -10.16 -7.40 3.36
N ILE A 278 -9.54 -8.14 4.28
CA ILE A 278 -9.26 -7.67 5.65
C ILE A 278 -8.33 -6.44 5.63
N VAL A 279 -7.30 -6.42 4.77
CA VAL A 279 -6.45 -5.23 4.61
C VAL A 279 -7.27 -4.00 4.19
N HIS A 280 -8.18 -4.16 3.22
CA HIS A 280 -9.03 -3.05 2.77
C HIS A 280 -10.01 -2.61 3.87
N TYR A 281 -10.61 -3.55 4.60
CA TYR A 281 -11.47 -3.24 5.73
C TYR A 281 -10.74 -2.37 6.77
N PHE A 282 -9.53 -2.75 7.17
CA PHE A 282 -8.75 -1.96 8.13
C PHE A 282 -8.32 -0.60 7.59
N PHE A 283 -7.94 -0.48 6.31
CA PHE A 283 -7.75 0.84 5.70
C PHE A 283 -8.98 1.73 5.93
N THR A 284 -10.17 1.21 5.63
CA THR A 284 -11.38 2.02 5.75
C THR A 284 -11.76 2.36 7.18
N PHE A 285 -11.42 1.49 8.14
CA PHE A 285 -11.56 1.76 9.57
C PHE A 285 -10.59 2.87 10.01
N TYR A 286 -9.34 2.79 9.58
CA TYR A 286 -8.27 3.73 9.96
C TYR A 286 -8.47 5.14 9.43
N GLU A 287 -9.01 5.26 8.23
CA GLU A 287 -9.27 6.56 7.62
C GLU A 287 -10.32 7.37 8.39
N ASP A 288 -11.27 6.68 9.05
CA ASP A 288 -12.36 7.29 9.82
C ASP A 288 -12.14 7.19 11.34
N LEU A 289 -10.91 6.89 11.76
CA LEU A 289 -10.60 6.58 13.15
C LEU A 289 -10.48 7.85 14.00
N THR A 290 -11.61 8.37 14.47
CA THR A 290 -11.66 9.40 15.51
C THR A 290 -11.78 8.75 16.90
N GLN A 291 -11.40 9.47 17.97
CA GLN A 291 -11.54 8.94 19.34
C GLN A 291 -13.01 8.60 19.68
N ASP A 292 -13.96 9.42 19.25
CA ASP A 292 -15.40 9.17 19.39
C ASP A 292 -15.83 7.88 18.68
N VAL A 293 -15.32 7.66 17.47
CA VAL A 293 -15.57 6.42 16.71
C VAL A 293 -14.98 5.20 17.42
N ILE A 294 -13.75 5.29 17.96
CA ILE A 294 -13.12 4.22 18.73
C ILE A 294 -14.01 3.83 19.92
N GLU A 295 -14.37 4.79 20.77
CA GLU A 295 -15.16 4.53 21.99
C GLU A 295 -16.51 3.89 21.67
N LYS A 296 -17.19 4.36 20.62
CA LYS A 296 -18.46 3.79 20.16
C LYS A 296 -18.31 2.32 19.76
N ILE A 297 -17.25 2.00 19.01
CA ILE A 297 -17.01 0.64 18.53
C ILE A 297 -16.57 -0.29 19.67
N GLU A 298 -15.70 0.17 20.57
CA GLU A 298 -15.31 -0.61 21.76
C GLU A 298 -16.51 -0.96 22.63
N ASN A 299 -17.49 -0.05 22.76
CA ASN A 299 -18.71 -0.33 23.50
C ASN A 299 -19.57 -1.42 22.86
N GLN A 300 -19.66 -1.45 21.52
CA GLN A 300 -20.43 -2.48 20.82
C GLN A 300 -19.74 -3.86 20.86
N LEU A 301 -18.41 -3.89 20.90
CA LEU A 301 -17.61 -5.11 20.92
C LEU A 301 -17.53 -5.78 22.30
N LYS A 302 -17.99 -5.12 23.37
CA LYS A 302 -18.05 -5.70 24.73
C LYS A 302 -18.83 -7.01 24.77
N GLU A 303 -19.95 -7.07 24.05
CA GLU A 303 -20.86 -8.22 24.01
C GLU A 303 -20.50 -9.25 22.92
N VAL A 304 -19.44 -9.01 22.14
CA VAL A 304 -18.99 -9.93 21.08
C VAL A 304 -18.02 -10.93 21.68
N GLU A 305 -18.30 -12.22 21.50
CA GLU A 305 -17.38 -13.29 21.88
C GLU A 305 -16.06 -13.20 21.10
N GLU A 306 -14.97 -13.56 21.78
CA GLU A 306 -13.65 -13.57 21.15
C GLU A 306 -13.58 -14.69 20.10
N PRO A 307 -13.31 -14.38 18.82
CA PRO A 307 -13.29 -15.40 17.79
C PRO A 307 -12.05 -16.30 17.90
N VAL A 308 -12.22 -17.56 17.51
CA VAL A 308 -11.07 -18.44 17.26
C VAL A 308 -10.48 -18.07 15.90
N LEU A 309 -9.29 -17.49 15.91
CA LEU A 309 -8.60 -17.02 14.71
C LEU A 309 -7.39 -17.89 14.39
N ASN A 310 -7.17 -18.13 13.10
CA ASN A 310 -5.92 -18.65 12.58
C ASN A 310 -4.76 -17.71 12.97
N PRO A 311 -3.57 -18.24 13.33
CA PRO A 311 -2.41 -17.41 13.67
C PRO A 311 -2.04 -16.37 12.61
N GLN A 312 -2.17 -16.70 11.33
CA GLN A 312 -1.89 -15.78 10.22
C GLN A 312 -2.86 -14.60 10.21
N LEU A 313 -4.16 -14.87 10.34
CA LEU A 313 -5.21 -13.85 10.39
C LEU A 313 -5.07 -12.99 11.66
N LEU A 314 -4.82 -13.62 12.81
CA LEU A 314 -4.57 -12.91 14.06
C LEU A 314 -3.38 -11.95 13.94
N ASN A 315 -2.30 -12.41 13.30
CA ASN A 315 -1.11 -11.58 13.08
C ASN A 315 -1.42 -10.40 12.15
N LEU A 316 -2.09 -10.66 11.02
CA LEU A 316 -2.53 -9.61 10.09
C LEU A 316 -3.38 -8.54 10.81
N ILE A 317 -4.36 -8.96 11.60
CA ILE A 317 -5.24 -8.05 12.34
C ILE A 317 -4.44 -7.17 13.30
N LYS A 318 -3.51 -7.76 14.05
CA LYS A 318 -2.66 -7.03 15.01
C LYS A 318 -1.71 -6.07 14.31
N GLU A 319 -1.12 -6.48 13.19
CA GLU A 319 -0.17 -5.67 12.41
C GLU A 319 -0.89 -4.50 11.71
N MET A 320 -2.09 -4.73 11.19
CA MET A 320 -2.91 -3.68 10.59
C MET A 320 -3.45 -2.74 11.66
N ASN A 321 -3.89 -3.25 12.82
CA ASN A 321 -4.57 -2.45 13.85
C ASN A 321 -4.03 -2.59 15.29
N PRO A 322 -2.77 -2.25 15.57
CA PRO A 322 -2.14 -2.52 16.86
C PRO A 322 -2.67 -1.65 18.01
N SER A 323 -3.19 -0.46 17.70
CA SER A 323 -3.67 0.48 18.73
C SER A 323 -5.07 0.14 19.27
N PHE A 324 -5.78 -0.78 18.61
CA PHE A 324 -7.14 -1.14 18.98
C PHE A 324 -7.16 -2.54 19.60
N SER A 325 -7.32 -2.60 20.92
CA SER A 325 -7.20 -3.84 21.71
C SER A 325 -8.22 -4.92 21.32
N GLN A 326 -9.39 -4.51 20.81
CA GLN A 326 -10.49 -5.40 20.41
C GLN A 326 -10.53 -5.66 18.89
N SER A 327 -9.40 -5.47 18.19
CA SER A 327 -9.31 -5.55 16.72
C SER A 327 -9.67 -6.92 16.15
N THR A 328 -9.48 -7.98 16.92
CA THR A 328 -9.90 -9.34 16.59
C THR A 328 -11.42 -9.47 16.51
N LYS A 329 -12.14 -8.83 17.44
CA LYS A 329 -13.61 -8.84 17.48
C LYS A 329 -14.25 -8.01 16.37
N LEU A 330 -13.54 -7.03 15.79
CA LEU A 330 -14.02 -6.30 14.61
C LEU A 330 -14.29 -7.23 13.43
N VAL A 331 -13.42 -8.23 13.25
CA VAL A 331 -13.56 -9.18 12.15
C VAL A 331 -14.73 -10.13 12.41
N SER A 332 -14.97 -10.56 13.66
CA SER A 332 -16.07 -11.46 14.02
C SER A 332 -17.45 -10.81 14.02
N LEU A 333 -17.55 -9.50 14.27
CA LEU A 333 -18.81 -8.76 14.08
C LEU A 333 -19.39 -8.99 12.70
N GLY A 334 -18.51 -9.08 11.70
CA GLY A 334 -18.88 -9.42 10.35
C GLY A 334 -19.56 -10.77 10.20
N PHE A 335 -19.27 -11.77 11.04
CA PHE A 335 -19.79 -13.14 10.91
C PHE A 335 -20.99 -13.44 11.83
N SER A 336 -21.18 -12.65 12.89
CA SER A 336 -22.15 -12.90 13.98
C SER A 336 -23.65 -12.99 13.61
N ARG A 337 -24.03 -12.79 12.34
CA ARG A 337 -25.44 -12.78 11.90
C ARG A 337 -25.80 -13.79 10.79
N ASN A 338 -24.93 -14.77 10.48
CA ASN A 338 -25.21 -15.97 9.66
C ASN A 338 -26.09 -15.80 8.40
N GLU A 339 -26.02 -14.65 7.73
CA GLU A 339 -26.77 -14.36 6.50
C GLU A 339 -25.90 -13.54 5.56
N PHE A 340 -25.10 -14.21 4.72
CA PHE A 340 -24.30 -13.57 3.69
C PHE A 340 -24.58 -14.17 2.32
N GLU A 341 -25.69 -13.75 1.72
CA GLU A 341 -25.91 -13.87 0.27
C GLU A 341 -25.39 -12.65 -0.50
N GLN A 342 -24.96 -11.59 0.19
CA GLN A 342 -24.55 -10.32 -0.43
C GLN A 342 -23.03 -10.15 -0.55
N PRO A 343 -22.54 -9.36 -1.54
CA PRO A 343 -21.11 -9.08 -1.71
C PRO A 343 -20.45 -8.46 -0.48
N LEU A 344 -19.12 -8.47 -0.41
CA LEU A 344 -18.32 -7.86 0.66
C LEU A 344 -18.68 -6.38 0.82
N ASN A 345 -19.08 -5.66 -0.22
CA ASN A 345 -19.59 -4.30 -0.05
C ASN A 345 -20.90 -4.25 0.75
N GLY A 346 -21.80 -5.22 0.60
CA GLY A 346 -22.96 -5.40 1.47
C GLY A 346 -22.54 -5.78 2.89
N PHE A 347 -21.55 -6.66 3.05
CA PHE A 347 -20.97 -7.02 4.34
C PHE A 347 -20.29 -5.83 5.03
N LEU A 348 -19.43 -5.07 4.36
CA LEU A 348 -18.70 -3.91 4.87
C LEU A 348 -19.65 -2.73 5.08
N LYS A 349 -20.64 -2.49 4.21
CA LYS A 349 -21.69 -1.49 4.45
C LYS A 349 -22.57 -1.88 5.62
N LYS A 350 -22.96 -3.16 5.74
CA LYS A 350 -23.71 -3.70 6.89
C LYS A 350 -22.88 -3.57 8.15
N LEU A 351 -21.61 -3.97 8.13
CA LEU A 351 -20.67 -3.86 9.25
C LEU A 351 -20.45 -2.41 9.64
N ARG A 352 -20.27 -1.48 8.70
CA ARG A 352 -20.20 -0.04 8.97
C ARG A 352 -21.50 0.49 9.56
N ARG A 353 -22.65 0.11 9.01
CA ARG A 353 -23.98 0.50 9.52
C ARG A 353 -24.18 -0.03 10.94
N ASP A 354 -23.84 -1.29 11.17
CA ASP A 354 -23.97 -1.96 12.46
C ASP A 354 -22.96 -1.36 13.47
N LEU A 355 -21.78 -0.90 13.00
CA LEU A 355 -20.80 -0.10 13.74
C LEU A 355 -21.16 1.39 13.89
N GLY A 356 -22.23 1.84 13.23
CA GLY A 356 -22.64 3.25 13.19
C GLY A 356 -21.59 4.20 12.60
N LEU A 357 -20.74 3.70 11.71
CA LEU A 357 -19.82 4.47 10.87
C LEU A 357 -20.62 5.03 9.68
N SER A 358 -20.55 6.35 9.44
CA SER A 358 -21.36 7.00 8.42
C SER A 358 -21.09 6.41 7.04
N ILE A 359 -22.17 6.15 6.29
CA ILE A 359 -22.12 5.88 4.86
C ILE A 359 -22.22 7.24 4.18
N SER A 360 -21.10 7.98 4.11
CA SER A 360 -20.98 9.08 3.16
C SER A 360 -20.45 8.52 1.85
#